data_AF-A0A1C4Q1Q3-F1
#
_entry.id   AF-A0A1C4Q1Q3-F1
#
_cell.length_a   1.000
_cell.length_b   1.000
_cell.length_c   1.000
_cell.angle_alpha   90.00
_cell.angle_beta   90.00
_cell.angle_gamma   90.00
#
_symmetry.space_group_name_H-M   'P 1'
#
loop_
_entity.id
_entity.type
_entity.pdbx_description
1 polymer ?
#
loop_
_entity_poly.entity_id
_entity_poly.type
_entity_poly.pdbx_seq_one_letter_code
_entity_poly.pdbx_strand_id
1 'polypeptide(L)'
;MRRGTSAKASVFAENEIVAGPAGAAGPTAAPVPAPAPASAPAPEPAAVRQRLQTEFAFELPRGYVDGSGTVHRDGVMRLATARDELIPLQDRRVRENPAFLSVVLLGLVITRLGTVEHVHDGVVEKMFASDLAFLQDFYRQINAEGHTRAGVTCPHCEQPFEVELGGSRLGES
;
A
#
# COMPACT_ATOMS: atom_id res chain seq x y z
N MET A 1 5.17 61.44 -22.14
CA MET A 1 5.71 61.74 -23.50
C MET A 1 5.75 60.45 -24.30
N ARG A 2 4.86 60.32 -25.30
CA ARG A 2 5.15 60.28 -26.77
C ARG A 2 5.62 58.87 -27.21
N ARG A 3 4.75 58.09 -27.89
CA ARG A 3 4.57 57.97 -29.36
C ARG A 3 5.86 57.46 -30.03
N GLY A 4 5.88 56.53 -30.98
CA GLY A 4 4.91 55.99 -31.93
C GLY A 4 5.68 54.99 -32.83
N THR A 5 5.04 53.95 -33.36
CA THR A 5 4.44 53.90 -34.72
C THR A 5 5.43 53.61 -35.86
N SER A 6 4.92 52.81 -36.81
CA SER A 6 5.24 52.72 -38.25
C SER A 6 6.24 51.64 -38.67
N ALA A 7 5.87 50.57 -39.37
CA ALA A 7 5.06 50.34 -40.58
C ALA A 7 5.75 50.72 -41.90
N LYS A 8 5.83 49.72 -42.80
CA LYS A 8 5.68 49.74 -44.28
C LYS A 8 6.11 48.34 -44.78
N ALA A 9 5.30 47.46 -45.38
CA ALA A 9 4.36 47.55 -46.50
C ALA A 9 5.01 48.03 -47.80
N SER A 10 5.01 47.16 -48.83
CA SER A 10 4.95 47.43 -50.29
C SER A 10 5.50 46.21 -51.08
N VAL A 11 4.94 45.68 -52.18
CA VAL A 11 3.78 46.06 -53.00
C VAL A 11 3.59 45.12 -54.23
N PHE A 12 2.34 45.05 -54.73
CA PHE A 12 1.78 44.78 -56.09
C PHE A 12 2.07 43.45 -56.84
N ALA A 13 1.05 42.63 -57.16
CA ALA A 13 0.00 42.69 -58.22
C ALA A 13 0.53 42.11 -59.55
N GLU A 14 -0.15 41.21 -60.26
CA GLU A 14 -1.35 41.45 -61.06
C GLU A 14 -2.14 40.18 -61.42
N ASN A 15 -3.30 40.44 -62.00
CA ASN A 15 -4.49 39.63 -62.20
C ASN A 15 -4.61 39.19 -63.66
N GLU A 16 -5.10 37.98 -63.97
CA GLU A 16 -5.76 37.74 -65.26
C GLU A 16 -6.83 36.64 -65.17
N ILE A 17 -7.94 36.89 -65.88
CA ILE A 17 -9.24 36.24 -65.83
C ILE A 17 -9.46 35.56 -67.19
N VAL A 18 -9.93 34.31 -67.24
CA VAL A 18 -10.76 33.82 -68.37
C VAL A 18 -11.76 32.77 -67.88
N ALA A 19 -13.00 32.89 -68.32
CA ALA A 19 -14.14 32.05 -67.99
C ALA A 19 -14.56 31.11 -69.14
N GLY A 20 -14.98 29.89 -68.77
CA GLY A 20 -15.97 29.02 -69.44
C GLY A 20 -15.48 28.02 -70.51
N PRO A 21 -16.27 26.98 -70.88
CA PRO A 21 -17.63 26.64 -70.42
C PRO A 21 -17.92 25.13 -70.12
N ALA A 22 -19.08 24.93 -69.49
CA ALA A 22 -20.02 23.80 -69.45
C ALA A 22 -19.63 22.38 -69.94
N GLY A 23 -19.97 21.37 -69.12
CA GLY A 23 -20.44 20.08 -69.63
C GLY A 23 -20.32 18.88 -68.70
N ALA A 24 -21.42 18.12 -68.63
CA ALA A 24 -21.56 16.70 -68.26
C ALA A 24 -21.83 16.34 -66.78
N ALA A 25 -23.06 15.87 -66.58
CA ALA A 25 -23.58 15.19 -65.41
C ALA A 25 -22.81 13.89 -65.12
N GLY A 26 -22.33 13.76 -63.88
CA GLY A 26 -21.85 12.52 -63.29
C GLY A 26 -22.95 11.88 -62.42
N PRO A 27 -22.97 10.54 -62.29
CA PRO A 27 -24.09 9.80 -61.72
C PRO A 27 -24.26 10.04 -60.22
N THR A 28 -25.52 10.14 -59.78
CA THR A 28 -25.94 10.24 -58.39
C THR A 28 -25.44 9.03 -57.59
N ALA A 29 -24.42 9.21 -56.75
CA ALA A 29 -24.01 8.22 -55.78
C ALA A 29 -25.08 8.11 -54.68
N ALA A 30 -25.67 6.93 -54.53
CA ALA A 30 -26.55 6.61 -53.40
C ALA A 30 -25.76 6.77 -52.08
N PRO A 31 -26.41 7.24 -50.99
CA PRO A 31 -25.72 7.43 -49.72
C PRO A 31 -25.31 6.08 -49.13
N VAL A 32 -24.03 5.95 -48.79
CA VAL A 32 -23.50 4.82 -48.03
C VAL A 32 -24.12 4.86 -46.63
N PRO A 33 -24.71 3.77 -46.10
CA PRO A 33 -25.26 3.79 -44.76
C PRO A 33 -24.12 3.95 -43.73
N ALA A 34 -24.32 4.85 -42.78
CA ALA A 34 -23.39 5.07 -41.68
C ALA A 34 -23.21 3.78 -40.85
N PRO A 35 -22.00 3.48 -40.34
CA PRO A 35 -21.79 2.33 -39.49
C PRO A 35 -22.58 2.49 -38.18
N ALA A 36 -23.27 1.43 -37.77
CA ALA A 36 -23.97 1.38 -36.50
C ALA A 36 -23.00 1.61 -35.33
N PRO A 37 -23.41 2.32 -34.26
CA PRO A 37 -22.52 2.55 -33.12
C PRO A 37 -22.17 1.21 -32.46
N ALA A 38 -20.88 0.96 -32.32
CA ALA A 38 -20.39 -0.19 -31.57
C ALA A 38 -20.91 -0.10 -30.13
N SER A 39 -21.59 -1.16 -29.68
CA SER A 39 -22.06 -1.30 -28.30
C SER A 39 -20.89 -1.10 -27.33
N ALA A 40 -21.03 -0.16 -26.41
CA ALA A 40 -20.05 0.07 -25.36
C ALA A 40 -19.81 -1.24 -24.57
N PRO A 41 -18.56 -1.55 -24.19
CA PRO A 41 -18.28 -2.71 -23.36
C PRO A 41 -18.99 -2.55 -22.00
N ALA A 42 -19.57 -3.66 -21.52
CA ALA A 42 -20.22 -3.74 -20.22
C ALA A 42 -19.24 -3.30 -19.10
N PRO A 43 -19.73 -2.70 -18.00
CA PRO A 43 -18.87 -2.27 -16.91
C PRO A 43 -18.13 -3.48 -16.31
N GLU A 44 -16.80 -3.45 -16.36
CA GLU A 44 -15.96 -4.39 -15.62
C GLU A 44 -16.34 -4.32 -14.13
N PRO A 45 -16.42 -5.46 -13.42
CA PRO A 45 -16.76 -5.45 -12.00
C PRO A 45 -15.72 -4.61 -11.25
N ALA A 46 -16.20 -3.54 -10.61
CA ALA A 46 -15.36 -2.63 -9.85
C ALA A 46 -14.56 -3.43 -8.81
N ALA A 47 -13.24 -3.47 -8.97
CA ALA A 47 -12.33 -4.13 -8.05
C ALA A 47 -12.60 -3.62 -6.62
N VAL A 48 -13.04 -4.51 -5.74
CA VAL A 48 -13.28 -4.21 -4.34
C VAL A 48 -11.94 -3.81 -3.72
N ARG A 49 -11.77 -2.53 -3.41
CA ARG A 49 -10.60 -2.05 -2.66
C ARG A 49 -10.75 -2.52 -1.21
N GLN A 50 -10.32 -3.74 -0.91
CA GLN A 50 -10.11 -4.15 0.47
C GLN A 50 -9.06 -3.23 1.07
N ARG A 51 -9.44 -2.50 2.13
CA ARG A 51 -8.50 -1.68 2.89
C ARG A 51 -7.67 -2.63 3.74
N LEU A 52 -6.35 -2.57 3.60
CA LEU A 52 -5.43 -3.33 4.45
C LEU A 52 -5.59 -2.86 5.90
N GLN A 53 -5.83 -3.80 6.81
CA GLN A 53 -5.75 -3.52 8.25
C GLN A 53 -4.27 -3.49 8.64
N THR A 54 -3.81 -2.35 9.14
CA THR A 54 -2.40 -2.13 9.47
C THR A 54 -2.16 -1.96 10.97
N GLU A 55 -3.22 -1.94 11.77
CA GLU A 55 -3.17 -1.72 13.22
C GLU A 55 -4.01 -2.76 13.96
N PHE A 56 -3.46 -3.24 15.06
CA PHE A 56 -3.99 -4.34 15.85
C PHE A 56 -3.91 -3.98 17.33
N ALA A 57 -5.05 -4.05 18.02
CA ALA A 57 -5.12 -3.81 19.45
C ALA A 57 -4.63 -5.03 20.23
N PHE A 58 -3.99 -4.78 21.37
CA PHE A 58 -3.60 -5.81 22.31
C PHE A 58 -3.87 -5.35 23.76
N GLU A 59 -3.94 -6.31 24.67
CA GLU A 59 -3.99 -6.05 26.12
C GLU A 59 -2.85 -6.82 26.80
N LEU A 60 -2.03 -6.11 27.57
CA LEU A 60 -0.93 -6.73 28.33
C LEU A 60 -1.46 -7.58 29.50
N PRO A 61 -0.98 -8.84 29.66
CA PRO A 61 -1.39 -9.72 30.75
C PRO A 61 -1.22 -9.12 32.16
N ARG A 62 -0.12 -8.38 32.41
CA ARG A 62 0.11 -7.69 33.69
C ARG A 62 -0.02 -6.18 33.54
N GLY A 63 0.66 -5.61 32.54
CA GLY A 63 0.64 -4.18 32.24
C GLY A 63 1.98 -3.51 32.53
N TYR A 64 2.26 -2.43 31.79
CA TYR A 64 3.42 -1.57 32.01
C TYR A 64 3.12 -0.57 33.13
N VAL A 65 4.03 -0.45 34.11
CA VAL A 65 3.93 0.55 35.18
C VAL A 65 4.86 1.71 34.85
N ASP A 66 4.30 2.91 34.69
CA ASP A 66 5.08 4.09 34.38
C ASP A 66 5.71 4.74 35.63
N GLY A 67 6.44 5.85 35.42
CA GLY A 67 7.09 6.58 36.51
C GLY A 67 6.14 7.22 37.53
N SER A 68 4.86 7.37 37.19
CA SER A 68 3.81 7.87 38.11
C SER A 68 3.12 6.75 38.90
N GLY A 69 3.44 5.49 38.59
CA GLY A 69 2.76 4.32 39.15
C GLY A 69 1.46 3.96 38.43
N THR A 70 1.16 4.60 37.30
CA THR A 70 -0.01 4.27 36.49
C THR A 70 0.24 2.99 35.71
N VAL A 71 -0.75 2.09 35.68
CA VAL A 71 -0.69 0.81 34.97
C VAL A 71 -1.35 0.95 33.60
N HIS A 72 -0.61 0.63 32.54
CA HIS A 72 -1.07 0.67 31.15
C HIS A 72 -1.17 -0.75 30.61
N ARG A 73 -2.35 -1.15 30.15
CA ARG A 73 -2.61 -2.49 29.61
C ARG A 73 -2.99 -2.49 28.14
N ASP A 74 -3.89 -1.58 27.77
CA ASP A 74 -4.36 -1.47 26.40
C ASP A 74 -3.31 -0.81 25.50
N GLY A 75 -3.05 -1.42 24.35
CA GLY A 75 -2.13 -0.89 23.37
C GLY A 75 -2.52 -1.17 21.93
N VAL A 76 -1.78 -0.57 21.01
CA VAL A 76 -1.90 -0.79 19.57
C VAL A 76 -0.52 -1.03 19.00
N MET A 77 -0.42 -2.07 18.16
CA MET A 77 0.74 -2.35 17.36
C MET A 77 0.37 -2.21 15.88
N ARG A 78 1.26 -1.63 15.08
CA ARG A 78 1.13 -1.62 13.63
C ARG A 78 1.90 -2.77 13.00
N LEU A 79 1.58 -3.10 11.74
CA LEU A 79 2.45 -3.93 10.92
C LEU A 79 3.84 -3.29 10.82
N ALA A 80 4.85 -4.16 10.94
CA ALA A 80 6.23 -3.81 10.71
C ALA A 80 6.46 -3.57 9.22
N THR A 81 7.28 -2.56 8.93
CA THR A 81 7.81 -2.34 7.59
C THR A 81 9.18 -2.99 7.47
N ALA A 82 9.65 -3.22 6.24
CA ALA A 82 11.02 -3.68 6.02
C ALA A 82 12.07 -2.75 6.66
N ARG A 83 11.76 -1.45 6.80
CA ARG A 83 12.62 -0.49 7.47
C ARG A 83 12.72 -0.77 8.97
N ASP A 84 11.62 -1.15 9.61
CA ASP A 84 11.59 -1.49 11.04
C ASP A 84 12.43 -2.73 11.31
N GLU A 85 12.47 -3.70 10.38
CA GLU A 85 13.28 -4.92 10.49
C GLU A 85 14.79 -4.68 10.28
N LEU A 86 15.15 -3.75 9.39
CA LEU A 86 16.55 -3.57 8.98
C LEU A 86 17.32 -2.57 9.84
N ILE A 87 16.68 -1.48 10.27
CA ILE A 87 17.36 -0.42 11.05
C ILE A 87 17.95 -0.93 12.36
N PRO A 88 17.23 -1.74 13.18
CA PRO A 88 17.75 -2.22 14.46
C PRO A 88 19.03 -3.06 14.35
N LEU A 89 19.27 -3.70 13.21
CA LEU A 89 20.48 -4.50 12.98
C LEU A 89 21.77 -3.66 12.99
N GLN A 90 21.65 -2.34 12.83
CA GLN A 90 22.77 -1.40 12.89
C GLN A 90 23.04 -0.90 14.32
N ASP A 91 22.08 -1.05 15.24
CA ASP A 91 22.24 -0.66 16.65
C ASP A 91 23.41 -1.45 17.27
N ARG A 92 24.31 -0.75 17.96
CA ARG A 92 25.46 -1.37 18.62
C ARG A 92 25.02 -2.38 19.68
N ARG A 93 23.98 -2.08 20.45
CA ARG A 93 23.44 -2.95 21.50
C ARG A 93 22.92 -4.25 20.93
N VAL A 94 22.27 -4.20 19.77
CA VAL A 94 21.77 -5.40 19.07
C VAL A 94 22.92 -6.25 18.53
N ARG A 95 23.98 -5.61 17.98
CA ARG A 95 25.16 -6.33 17.52
C ARG A 95 25.94 -7.01 18.63
N GLU A 96 26.01 -6.37 19.80
CA GLU A 96 26.65 -6.93 21.00
C GLU A 96 25.76 -7.98 21.69
N ASN A 97 24.44 -7.84 21.60
CA ASN A 97 23.46 -8.76 22.16
C ASN A 97 22.24 -8.91 21.23
N PRO A 98 22.19 -9.97 20.40
CA PRO A 98 21.09 -10.19 19.46
C PRO A 98 19.71 -10.33 20.12
N ALA A 99 19.64 -10.72 21.41
CA ALA A 99 18.37 -10.81 22.14
C ALA A 99 17.68 -9.44 22.29
N PHE A 100 18.46 -8.35 22.21
CA PHE A 100 17.96 -6.98 22.32
C PHE A 100 17.19 -6.51 21.06
N LEU A 101 17.32 -7.22 19.93
CA LEU A 101 16.59 -6.90 18.69
C LEU A 101 15.09 -6.78 18.92
N SER A 102 14.51 -7.76 19.64
CA SER A 102 13.07 -7.80 19.91
C SER A 102 12.57 -6.56 20.66
N VAL A 103 13.36 -6.04 21.59
CA VAL A 103 13.02 -4.85 22.39
C VAL A 103 12.98 -3.61 21.50
N VAL A 104 14.00 -3.44 20.63
CA VAL A 104 14.07 -2.31 19.70
C VAL A 104 12.93 -2.36 18.70
N LEU A 105 12.66 -3.55 18.12
CA LEU A 105 11.56 -3.74 17.17
C LEU A 105 10.20 -3.37 17.79
N LEU A 106 9.92 -3.88 18.99
CA LEU A 106 8.68 -3.57 19.69
C LEU A 106 8.54 -2.06 19.97
N GLY A 107 9.64 -1.39 20.32
CA GLY A 107 9.65 0.07 20.48
C GLY A 107 9.34 0.86 19.20
N LEU A 108 9.56 0.28 18.01
CA LEU A 108 9.26 0.91 16.72
C LEU A 108 7.82 0.70 16.25
N VAL A 109 7.20 -0.42 16.63
CA VAL A 109 5.92 -0.87 16.08
C VAL A 109 4.74 -0.69 17.02
N ILE A 110 4.95 -0.48 18.32
CA ILE A 110 3.88 -0.12 19.24
C ILE A 110 3.57 1.37 19.06
N THR A 111 2.38 1.68 18.54
CA THR A 111 1.95 3.07 18.25
C THR A 111 1.20 3.71 19.41
N ARG A 112 0.66 2.92 20.34
CA ARG A 112 -0.01 3.40 21.55
C ARG A 112 0.12 2.39 22.67
N LEU A 113 0.29 2.88 23.90
CA LEU A 113 0.20 2.09 25.12
C LEU A 113 -0.43 2.95 26.22
N GLY A 114 -1.71 2.72 26.52
CA GLY A 114 -2.47 3.51 27.48
C GLY A 114 -2.36 5.02 27.20
N THR A 115 -1.85 5.75 28.21
CA THR A 115 -1.61 7.20 28.14
C THR A 115 -0.13 7.57 28.05
N VAL A 116 0.75 6.60 27.76
CA VAL A 116 2.18 6.82 27.55
C VAL A 116 2.39 7.74 26.34
N GLU A 117 3.07 8.86 26.54
CA GLU A 117 3.24 9.92 25.54
C GLU A 117 4.07 9.45 24.33
N HIS A 118 5.17 8.74 24.59
CA HIS A 118 6.07 8.21 23.57
C HIS A 118 6.50 6.80 23.94
N VAL A 119 6.13 5.82 23.11
CA VAL A 119 6.59 4.44 23.26
C VAL A 119 7.94 4.30 22.54
N HIS A 120 8.93 3.79 23.25
CA HIS A 120 10.27 3.53 22.73
C HIS A 120 10.86 2.28 23.42
N ASP A 121 12.04 1.83 22.99
CA ASP A 121 12.74 0.66 23.53
C ASP A 121 12.85 0.66 25.07
N GLY A 122 13.24 1.77 25.68
CA GLY A 122 13.34 1.92 27.13
C GLY A 122 12.00 1.80 27.91
N VAL A 123 10.85 1.92 27.24
CA VAL A 123 9.54 1.57 27.82
C VAL A 123 9.39 0.05 27.85
N VAL A 124 9.72 -0.61 26.73
CA VAL A 124 9.65 -2.06 26.58
C VAL A 124 10.63 -2.78 27.52
N GLU A 125 11.84 -2.24 27.72
CA GLU A 125 12.85 -2.75 28.66
C GLU A 125 12.35 -2.84 30.10
N LYS A 126 11.40 -1.98 30.48
CA LYS A 126 10.86 -1.88 31.85
C LYS A 126 9.61 -2.74 32.07
N MET A 127 9.15 -3.46 31.04
CA MET A 127 8.00 -4.35 31.16
C MET A 127 8.35 -5.63 31.92
N PHE A 128 7.32 -6.29 32.47
CA PHE A 128 7.51 -7.64 33.00
C PHE A 128 7.89 -8.61 31.88
N ALA A 129 8.69 -9.62 32.21
CA ALA A 129 9.10 -10.65 31.24
C ALA A 129 7.91 -11.35 30.56
N SER A 130 6.79 -11.52 31.28
CA SER A 130 5.56 -12.10 30.71
C SER A 130 4.90 -11.21 29.66
N ASP A 131 4.92 -9.89 29.87
CA ASP A 131 4.34 -8.93 28.93
C ASP A 131 5.24 -8.79 27.70
N LEU A 132 6.57 -8.81 27.89
CA LEU A 132 7.52 -8.84 26.79
C LEU A 132 7.32 -10.07 25.91
N ALA A 133 7.20 -11.26 26.52
CA ALA A 133 6.93 -12.50 25.79
C ALA A 133 5.61 -12.43 25.01
N PHE A 134 4.55 -11.93 25.65
CA PHE A 134 3.26 -11.72 24.99
C PHE A 134 3.37 -10.80 23.77
N LEU A 135 4.06 -9.66 23.88
CA LEU A 135 4.24 -8.73 22.77
C LEU A 135 5.10 -9.31 21.65
N GLN A 136 6.12 -10.11 21.98
CA GLN A 136 6.92 -10.83 20.99
C GLN A 136 6.06 -11.83 20.21
N ASP A 137 5.15 -12.53 20.89
CA ASP A 137 4.25 -13.49 20.26
C ASP A 137 3.23 -12.78 19.37
N PHE A 138 2.64 -11.69 19.87
CA PHE A 138 1.70 -10.84 19.13
C PHE A 138 2.34 -10.23 17.87
N TYR A 139 3.56 -9.73 17.99
CA TYR A 139 4.34 -9.22 16.85
C TYR A 139 4.50 -10.28 15.77
N ARG A 140 4.91 -11.50 16.16
CA ARG A 140 5.06 -12.60 15.22
C ARG A 140 3.73 -12.94 14.57
N GLN A 141 2.65 -13.02 15.34
CA GLN A 141 1.32 -13.32 14.81
C GLN A 141 0.90 -12.32 13.72
N ILE A 142 0.86 -11.02 14.03
CA ILE A 142 0.31 -10.02 13.09
C ILE A 142 1.22 -9.78 11.88
N ASN A 143 2.54 -9.97 12.00
CA ASN A 143 3.48 -9.80 10.90
C ASN A 143 3.71 -11.07 10.10
N ALA A 144 3.31 -12.23 10.63
CA ALA A 144 3.30 -13.48 9.90
C ALA A 144 2.01 -13.65 9.07
N GLU A 145 0.95 -12.86 9.30
CA GLU A 145 -0.30 -12.81 8.49
C GLU A 145 -0.12 -12.43 7.00
N GLY A 146 1.11 -12.47 6.48
CA GLY A 146 1.43 -12.72 5.07
C GLY A 146 1.61 -14.20 4.72
N HIS A 147 1.03 -15.14 5.48
CA HIS A 147 1.06 -16.55 5.14
C HIS A 147 0.25 -16.82 3.87
N THR A 148 0.89 -17.41 2.86
CA THR A 148 0.25 -17.98 1.68
C THR A 148 -0.74 -19.06 2.13
N ARG A 149 -1.97 -18.66 2.47
CA ARG A 149 -3.06 -19.60 2.69
C ARG A 149 -3.34 -20.29 1.37
N ALA A 150 -3.07 -21.58 1.30
CA ALA A 150 -3.51 -22.38 0.17
C ALA A 150 -4.86 -22.99 0.54
N GLY A 151 -5.87 -22.72 -0.29
CA GLY A 151 -7.05 -23.57 -0.33
C GLY A 151 -6.62 -24.92 -0.88
N VAL A 152 -6.74 -25.96 -0.08
CA VAL A 152 -6.50 -27.34 -0.51
C VAL A 152 -7.81 -28.11 -0.44
N THR A 153 -8.05 -28.96 -1.43
CA THR A 153 -9.21 -29.84 -1.46
C THR A 153 -8.81 -31.20 -0.94
N CYS A 154 -9.51 -31.70 0.08
CA CYS A 154 -9.29 -33.05 0.58
C CYS A 154 -9.61 -34.08 -0.53
N PRO A 155 -8.67 -34.95 -0.95
CA PRO A 155 -8.93 -35.94 -2.01
C PRO A 155 -9.85 -37.08 -1.56
N HIS A 156 -10.18 -37.18 -0.27
CA HIS A 156 -10.98 -38.27 0.28
C HIS A 156 -12.46 -37.91 0.47
N CYS A 157 -12.76 -36.65 0.81
CA CYS A 157 -14.13 -36.20 1.07
C CYS A 157 -14.50 -34.92 0.29
N GLU A 158 -13.60 -34.42 -0.56
CA GLU A 158 -13.78 -33.27 -1.44
C GLU A 158 -14.13 -31.95 -0.74
N GLN A 159 -13.98 -31.91 0.59
CA GLN A 159 -14.19 -30.68 1.35
C GLN A 159 -12.97 -29.76 1.21
N PRO A 160 -13.17 -28.47 0.83
CA PRO A 160 -12.11 -27.48 0.83
C PRO A 160 -11.75 -27.08 2.27
N PHE A 161 -10.46 -26.90 2.54
CA PHE A 161 -9.98 -26.32 3.80
C PHE A 161 -8.75 -25.44 3.56
N GLU A 162 -8.54 -24.46 4.43
CA GLU A 162 -7.38 -23.58 4.37
C GLU A 162 -6.22 -24.18 5.18
N VAL A 163 -5.04 -24.26 4.57
CA VAL A 163 -3.81 -24.61 5.28
C VAL A 163 -2.84 -23.44 5.30
N GLU A 164 -2.19 -23.27 6.43
CA GLU A 164 -1.10 -22.33 6.61
C GLU A 164 0.20 -22.99 6.13
N LEU A 165 0.70 -22.58 4.97
CA LEU A 165 1.92 -23.12 4.36
C LEU A 165 3.22 -22.58 5.01
N GLY A 166 3.21 -22.33 6.32
CA GLY A 166 4.31 -21.73 7.06
C GLY A 166 4.70 -22.53 8.28
N GLY A 167 5.27 -23.73 8.12
CA GLY A 167 5.57 -24.56 9.30
C GLY A 167 6.43 -25.80 9.14
N SER A 168 7.22 -25.98 8.08
CA SER A 168 8.25 -27.02 8.05
C SER A 168 9.64 -26.40 7.97
N ARG A 169 10.49 -26.76 8.95
CA ARG A 169 11.91 -26.46 8.97
C ARG A 169 12.54 -26.91 7.65
N LEU A 170 12.92 -25.98 6.80
CA LEU A 170 13.88 -26.20 5.72
C LEU A 170 15.25 -26.36 6.38
N GLY A 171 15.70 -27.60 6.61
CA GLY A 171 17.07 -27.81 7.09
C GLY A 171 17.43 -29.13 7.78
N GLU A 172 16.83 -30.27 7.41
CA GLU A 172 17.39 -31.59 7.78
C GLU A 172 17.43 -32.49 6.55
N SER A 173 18.61 -32.59 5.94
CA SER A 173 19.08 -33.68 5.07
C SER A 173 20.59 -33.76 5.17
#